data_AF-A0A097ICQ9-F1
#
_entry.id   AF-A0A097ICQ9-F1
#
_cell.length_a   1.000
_cell.length_b   1.000
_cell.length_c   1.000
_cell.angle_alpha   90.00
_cell.angle_beta   90.00
_cell.angle_gamma   90.00
#
_symmetry.space_group_name_H-M   'P 1'
#
loop_
_entity.id
_entity.type
_entity.pdbx_description
1 polymer ?
#
loop_
_entity_poly.entity_id
_entity_poly.type
_entity_poly.pdbx_seq_one_letter_code
_entity_poly.pdbx_strand_id
1 'polypeptide(L)'
;MSIMDRFARMDSSLQRGLDNGFALIFGGKVVPAEVEELLKQEALDNVSSTDDGRLIAPNVYAVGVSSKDLENLSRDQNLPQLLGEQQNRFGRNQGWDFDGPVVVRIAEESGLHTGQLRVSSYTWDAPEDESGFDAIDHEPVAGGADQESGKDMMDAQYDQHTPTTVAPAVNAGRATPQQANKPNSDVPAARSVSLLLQDGSSRTYHVHDGSNVIGRSNDADFRLPDTGVSRQHAEITWDGSDAVLVDLQSTNGTIVNDNPIDNWLLADGDVITVGHSHIEVRIIDPSR
;
A
#
# COMPACT_ATOMS: atom_id res chain seq x y z
N MET A 1 -42.37 -14.45 -18.30
CA MET A 1 -41.14 -15.22 -17.98
C MET A 1 -40.09 -14.22 -17.64
N SER A 2 -39.69 -14.20 -16.37
CA SER A 2 -38.85 -13.14 -15.81
C SER A 2 -37.45 -13.22 -16.42
N ILE A 3 -36.84 -12.05 -16.58
CA ILE A 3 -35.46 -11.86 -17.06
C ILE A 3 -34.45 -12.59 -16.14
N MET A 4 -34.88 -12.98 -14.93
CA MET A 4 -34.16 -13.85 -13.99
C MET A 4 -33.89 -15.28 -14.50
N ASP A 5 -34.69 -15.84 -15.42
CA ASP A 5 -34.48 -17.23 -15.88
C ASP A 5 -33.32 -17.39 -16.88
N ARG A 6 -32.81 -16.28 -17.46
CA ARG A 6 -31.60 -16.31 -18.30
C ARG A 6 -30.31 -16.04 -17.51
N PHE A 7 -30.42 -15.66 -16.24
CA PHE A 7 -29.27 -15.43 -15.34
C PHE A 7 -28.78 -16.72 -14.65
N ALA A 8 -29.63 -17.74 -14.52
CA ALA A 8 -29.29 -18.99 -13.82
C ALA A 8 -28.27 -19.91 -14.52
N ARG A 9 -27.70 -19.50 -15.67
CA ARG A 9 -26.65 -20.27 -16.39
C ARG A 9 -25.29 -19.56 -16.51
N MET A 10 -25.15 -18.35 -15.96
CA MET A 10 -23.86 -17.63 -15.87
C MET A 10 -23.31 -17.56 -14.43
N ASP A 11 -23.99 -18.16 -13.47
CA ASP A 11 -23.69 -18.07 -12.03
C ASP A 11 -22.71 -19.16 -11.56
N SER A 12 -21.61 -19.38 -12.27
CA SER A 12 -20.62 -20.40 -11.85
C SER A 12 -19.19 -20.11 -12.24
N SER A 13 -18.99 -19.25 -13.25
CA SER A 13 -17.67 -18.79 -13.68
C SER A 13 -17.25 -17.47 -13.03
N LEU A 14 -18.20 -16.58 -12.73
CA LEU A 14 -17.97 -15.34 -11.97
C LEU A 14 -17.92 -15.59 -10.46
N GLN A 15 -18.66 -16.60 -9.98
CA GLN A 15 -18.75 -16.92 -8.55
C GLN A 15 -17.52 -17.63 -7.97
N ARG A 16 -16.55 -18.03 -8.80
CA ARG A 16 -15.27 -18.61 -8.34
C ARG A 16 -14.10 -17.62 -8.29
N GLY A 17 -14.32 -16.36 -8.67
CA GLY A 17 -13.35 -15.27 -8.48
C GLY A 17 -13.57 -14.43 -7.21
N LEU A 18 -14.67 -14.68 -6.50
CA LEU A 18 -15.16 -13.85 -5.40
C LEU A 18 -14.48 -14.11 -4.03
N ASP A 19 -13.42 -14.93 -3.97
CA ASP A 19 -12.69 -15.17 -2.71
C ASP A 19 -11.36 -14.39 -2.61
N ASN A 20 -10.81 -13.83 -3.69
CA ASN A 20 -9.45 -13.23 -3.72
C ASN A 20 -9.34 -11.86 -4.43
N GLY A 21 -10.44 -11.15 -4.74
CA GLY A 21 -10.38 -9.86 -5.45
C GLY A 21 -9.89 -9.97 -6.92
N PHE A 22 -9.96 -11.17 -7.51
CA PHE A 22 -9.57 -11.44 -8.90
C PHE A 22 -10.80 -11.88 -9.71
N ALA A 23 -11.05 -11.22 -10.84
CA ALA A 23 -11.96 -11.77 -11.85
C ALA A 23 -11.16 -12.61 -12.86
N LEU A 24 -11.41 -13.92 -12.89
CA LEU A 24 -10.95 -14.79 -13.96
C LEU A 24 -11.92 -14.72 -15.12
N ILE A 25 -11.45 -14.14 -16.21
CA ILE A 25 -12.25 -13.90 -17.41
C ILE A 25 -12.17 -15.10 -18.34
N PHE A 26 -13.32 -15.71 -18.62
CA PHE A 26 -13.41 -16.84 -19.54
C PHE A 26 -13.38 -16.36 -20.99
N GLY A 27 -12.21 -16.48 -21.61
CA GLY A 27 -12.00 -16.08 -23.01
C GLY A 27 -10.55 -15.68 -23.32
N GLY A 28 -9.71 -15.58 -22.30
CA GLY A 28 -8.27 -15.31 -22.44
C GLY A 28 -7.90 -13.85 -22.64
N LYS A 29 -8.87 -12.92 -22.62
CA LYS A 29 -8.68 -11.45 -22.64
C LYS A 29 -9.81 -10.75 -21.89
N VAL A 30 -9.48 -9.65 -21.22
CA VAL A 30 -10.44 -8.77 -20.56
C VAL A 30 -11.35 -8.11 -21.61
N VAL A 31 -12.67 -8.18 -21.41
CA VAL A 31 -13.64 -7.43 -22.23
C VAL A 31 -14.28 -6.26 -21.46
N PRO A 32 -14.68 -5.17 -22.15
CA PRO A 32 -15.30 -4.00 -21.51
C PRO A 32 -16.48 -4.32 -20.57
N ALA A 33 -17.34 -5.27 -20.95
CA ALA A 33 -18.51 -5.63 -20.16
C ALA A 33 -18.14 -6.25 -18.80
N GLU A 34 -16.98 -6.87 -18.67
CA GLU A 34 -16.51 -7.45 -17.40
C GLU A 34 -15.95 -6.37 -16.48
N VAL A 35 -15.25 -5.39 -17.04
CA VAL A 35 -14.83 -4.20 -16.30
C VAL A 35 -16.06 -3.48 -15.75
N GLU A 36 -17.09 -3.28 -16.58
CA GLU A 36 -18.36 -2.65 -16.16
C GLU A 36 -19.02 -3.39 -14.99
N GLU A 37 -19.07 -4.72 -15.04
CA GLU A 37 -19.70 -5.51 -13.99
C GLU A 37 -18.92 -5.44 -12.66
N LEU A 38 -17.59 -5.46 -12.74
CA LEU A 38 -16.75 -5.35 -11.56
C LEU A 38 -16.77 -3.95 -10.94
N LEU A 39 -16.90 -2.89 -11.75
CA LEU A 39 -17.12 -1.53 -11.25
C LEU A 39 -18.43 -1.42 -10.45
N LYS A 40 -19.50 -2.08 -10.92
CA LYS A 40 -20.78 -2.11 -10.19
C LYS A 40 -20.66 -2.85 -8.88
N GLN A 41 -20.02 -4.02 -8.89
CA GLN A 41 -19.80 -4.82 -7.69
C GLN A 41 -18.96 -4.06 -6.66
N GLU A 42 -17.84 -3.47 -7.10
CA GLU A 42 -16.96 -2.66 -6.26
C GLU A 42 -17.71 -1.48 -5.61
N ALA A 43 -18.59 -0.82 -6.35
CA ALA A 43 -19.40 0.28 -5.82
C ALA A 43 -20.47 -0.19 -4.83
N LEU A 44 -21.10 -1.34 -5.06
CA LEU A 44 -22.05 -1.95 -4.12
C LEU A 44 -21.37 -2.28 -2.79
N ASP A 45 -20.15 -2.81 -2.86
CA ASP A 45 -19.40 -3.25 -1.68
C ASP A 45 -18.84 -2.08 -0.87
N ASN A 46 -18.61 -0.92 -1.51
CA ASN A 46 -18.01 0.27 -0.89
C ASN A 46 -18.97 1.45 -0.71
N VAL A 47 -20.28 1.28 -0.95
CA VAL A 47 -21.26 2.34 -0.68
C VAL A 47 -21.33 2.63 0.82
N SER A 48 -21.26 3.91 1.18
CA SER A 48 -21.30 4.37 2.57
C SER A 48 -22.58 5.13 2.86
N SER A 49 -23.06 5.08 4.11
CA SER A 49 -24.18 5.90 4.57
C SER A 49 -23.66 7.12 5.32
N THR A 50 -24.23 8.28 5.02
CA THR A 50 -23.95 9.54 5.72
C THR A 50 -24.93 9.77 6.88
N ASP A 51 -24.60 10.71 7.76
CA ASP A 51 -25.41 11.03 8.95
C ASP A 51 -26.83 11.53 8.62
N ASP A 52 -27.05 12.08 7.42
CA ASP A 52 -28.36 12.54 6.95
C ASP A 52 -29.16 11.44 6.20
N GLY A 53 -28.63 10.21 6.18
CA GLY A 53 -29.26 9.03 5.60
C GLY A 53 -29.10 8.89 4.09
N ARG A 54 -28.25 9.71 3.44
CA ARG A 54 -27.90 9.53 2.03
C ARG A 54 -26.85 8.43 1.87
N LEU A 55 -26.96 7.71 0.76
CA LEU A 55 -25.96 6.73 0.35
C LEU A 55 -24.95 7.40 -0.57
N ILE A 56 -23.68 7.40 -0.19
CA ILE A 56 -22.57 7.95 -0.96
C ILE A 56 -21.75 6.80 -1.53
N ALA A 57 -21.70 6.72 -2.85
CA ALA A 57 -20.88 5.77 -3.57
C ALA A 57 -19.50 6.37 -3.90
N PRO A 58 -18.46 5.54 -4.04
CA PRO A 58 -17.15 6.02 -4.48
C PRO A 58 -17.23 6.58 -5.90
N ASN A 59 -16.45 7.61 -6.17
CA ASN A 59 -16.46 8.33 -7.44
C ASN A 59 -15.16 8.19 -8.23
N VAL A 60 -14.09 7.60 -7.68
CA VAL A 60 -12.89 7.26 -8.45
C VAL A 60 -12.68 5.75 -8.42
N TYR A 61 -12.49 5.18 -9.61
CA TYR A 61 -12.27 3.74 -9.79
C TYR A 61 -10.97 3.53 -10.57
N ALA A 62 -10.06 2.74 -10.02
CA ALA A 62 -8.82 2.32 -10.66
C ALA A 62 -8.91 0.84 -11.05
N VAL A 63 -8.67 0.56 -12.33
CA VAL A 63 -8.75 -0.75 -12.95
C VAL A 63 -7.35 -1.17 -13.38
N GLY A 64 -6.77 -2.13 -12.67
CA GLY A 64 -5.51 -2.75 -13.04
C GLY A 64 -5.73 -3.93 -13.97
N VAL A 65 -4.98 -3.99 -15.07
CA VAL A 65 -5.02 -5.07 -16.06
C VAL A 65 -3.62 -5.49 -16.48
N SER A 66 -3.47 -6.66 -17.11
CA SER A 66 -2.19 -7.04 -17.73
C SER A 66 -1.82 -6.12 -18.90
N SER A 67 -0.53 -6.01 -19.24
CA SER A 67 -0.05 -5.21 -20.40
C SER A 67 -0.78 -5.57 -21.70
N LYS A 68 -1.04 -6.87 -21.92
CA LYS A 68 -1.74 -7.39 -23.11
C LYS A 68 -3.22 -7.01 -23.15
N ASP A 69 -3.86 -6.94 -21.98
CA ASP A 69 -5.26 -6.53 -21.88
C ASP A 69 -5.37 -5.01 -21.98
N LEU A 70 -4.41 -4.25 -21.42
CA LEU A 70 -4.34 -2.82 -21.60
C LEU A 70 -4.24 -2.45 -23.10
N GLU A 71 -3.36 -3.13 -23.84
CA GLU A 71 -3.25 -2.96 -25.30
C GLU A 71 -4.56 -3.33 -26.03
N ASN A 72 -5.31 -4.32 -25.53
CA ASN A 72 -6.58 -4.71 -26.12
C ASN A 72 -7.71 -3.71 -25.84
N LEU A 73 -7.81 -3.22 -24.61
CA LEU A 73 -8.84 -2.28 -24.14
C LEU A 73 -8.61 -0.87 -24.72
N SER A 74 -7.34 -0.43 -24.79
CA SER A 74 -6.96 0.89 -25.32
C SER A 74 -7.22 1.07 -26.82
N ARG A 75 -7.63 0.01 -27.53
CA ARG A 75 -8.16 0.10 -28.90
C ARG A 75 -9.39 1.00 -29.00
N ASP A 76 -10.17 1.08 -27.93
CA ASP A 76 -11.22 2.08 -27.76
C ASP A 76 -10.77 3.13 -26.75
N GLN A 77 -10.23 4.25 -27.24
CA GLN A 77 -9.72 5.31 -26.37
C GLN A 77 -10.80 5.96 -25.49
N ASN A 78 -12.08 5.85 -25.88
CA ASN A 78 -13.18 6.44 -25.14
C ASN A 78 -13.78 5.46 -24.10
N LEU A 79 -13.25 4.25 -23.99
CA LEU A 79 -13.77 3.22 -23.09
C LEU A 79 -13.81 3.67 -21.61
N PRO A 80 -12.75 4.25 -21.01
CA PRO A 80 -12.80 4.69 -19.61
C PRO A 80 -13.89 5.72 -19.36
N GLN A 81 -14.05 6.68 -20.28
CA GLN A 81 -15.09 7.71 -20.21
C GLN A 81 -16.50 7.10 -20.29
N LEU A 82 -16.71 6.15 -21.21
CA LEU A 82 -17.97 5.43 -21.33
C LEU A 82 -18.31 4.65 -20.04
N LEU A 83 -17.33 3.96 -19.46
CA LEU A 83 -17.49 3.23 -18.19
C LEU A 83 -17.85 4.18 -17.04
N GLY A 84 -17.19 5.34 -16.94
CA GLY A 84 -17.52 6.37 -15.94
C GLY A 84 -18.95 6.89 -16.07
N GLU A 85 -19.41 7.14 -17.31
CA GLU A 85 -20.80 7.55 -17.57
C GLU A 85 -21.83 6.47 -17.20
N GLN A 86 -21.53 5.20 -17.53
CA GLN A 86 -22.37 4.06 -17.17
C GLN A 86 -22.44 3.87 -15.65
N GLN A 87 -21.31 4.00 -14.95
CA GLN A 87 -21.22 3.86 -13.51
C GLN A 87 -21.98 4.98 -12.78
N ASN A 88 -21.83 6.23 -13.22
CA ASN A 88 -22.62 7.37 -12.71
C ASN A 88 -24.12 7.13 -12.91
N ARG A 89 -24.53 6.65 -14.11
CA ARG A 89 -25.93 6.32 -14.38
C ARG A 89 -26.44 5.19 -13.48
N PHE A 90 -25.63 4.17 -13.25
CA PHE A 90 -25.97 3.05 -12.37
C PHE A 90 -26.19 3.53 -10.93
N GLY A 91 -25.24 4.27 -10.34
CA GLY A 91 -25.39 4.77 -8.97
C GLY A 91 -26.60 5.68 -8.78
N ARG A 92 -26.87 6.57 -9.75
CA ARG A 92 -28.08 7.40 -9.74
C ARG A 92 -29.37 6.57 -9.77
N ASN A 93 -29.41 5.48 -10.53
CA ASN A 93 -30.56 4.58 -10.57
C ASN A 93 -30.75 3.81 -9.25
N GLN A 94 -29.66 3.58 -8.50
CA GLN A 94 -29.71 2.99 -7.16
C GLN A 94 -30.08 4.02 -6.07
N GLY A 95 -30.14 5.32 -6.41
CA GLY A 95 -30.40 6.40 -5.47
C GLY A 95 -29.18 6.82 -4.65
N TRP A 96 -27.97 6.56 -5.16
CA TRP A 96 -26.71 7.00 -4.55
C TRP A 96 -26.32 8.39 -5.03
N ASP A 97 -25.73 9.15 -4.11
CA ASP A 97 -25.02 10.39 -4.39
C ASP A 97 -23.52 10.11 -4.57
N PHE A 98 -22.80 11.02 -5.21
CA PHE A 98 -21.35 10.97 -5.42
C PHE A 98 -20.74 12.31 -5.02
N ASP A 99 -19.60 12.27 -4.33
CA ASP A 99 -18.83 13.46 -3.97
C ASP A 99 -17.91 13.87 -5.13
N GLY A 100 -18.49 14.20 -6.28
CA GLY A 100 -17.76 14.63 -7.48
C GLY A 100 -18.13 13.85 -8.74
N PRO A 101 -17.43 14.10 -9.86
CA PRO A 101 -17.63 13.31 -11.08
C PRO A 101 -17.12 11.89 -10.87
N VAL A 102 -17.74 10.94 -11.59
CA VAL A 102 -17.29 9.55 -11.60
C VAL A 102 -16.17 9.38 -12.62
N VAL A 103 -15.01 8.96 -12.16
CA VAL A 103 -13.78 8.81 -12.94
C VAL A 103 -13.36 7.35 -12.92
N VAL A 104 -13.07 6.81 -14.11
CA VAL A 104 -12.53 5.45 -14.27
C VAL A 104 -11.14 5.56 -14.91
N ARG A 105 -10.14 4.96 -14.26
CA ARG A 105 -8.79 4.83 -14.79
C ARG A 105 -8.46 3.39 -15.07
N ILE A 106 -7.84 3.14 -16.21
CA ILE A 106 -7.38 1.81 -16.59
C ILE A 106 -5.87 1.86 -16.80
N ALA A 107 -5.13 1.04 -16.05
CA ALA A 107 -3.67 1.04 -16.07
C ALA A 107 -3.12 -0.39 -16.11
N GLU A 108 -1.86 -0.52 -16.53
CA GLU A 108 -1.15 -1.78 -16.37
C GLU A 108 -0.81 -2.01 -14.90
N GLU A 109 -1.11 -3.20 -14.40
CA GLU A 109 -0.69 -3.64 -13.07
C GLU A 109 0.29 -4.81 -13.20
N SER A 110 1.49 -4.62 -12.66
CA SER A 110 2.56 -5.61 -12.71
C SER A 110 2.14 -6.88 -11.96
N GLY A 111 2.35 -8.04 -12.58
CA GLY A 111 2.00 -9.34 -11.99
C GLY A 111 0.64 -9.89 -12.44
N LEU A 112 -0.22 -9.08 -13.08
CA LEU A 112 -1.46 -9.58 -13.66
C LEU A 112 -1.21 -10.31 -14.98
N HIS A 113 -1.80 -11.50 -15.10
CA HIS A 113 -1.79 -12.28 -16.33
C HIS A 113 -2.96 -11.88 -17.24
N THR A 114 -2.88 -12.24 -18.53
CA THR A 114 -3.96 -11.93 -19.47
C THR A 114 -5.27 -12.59 -19.05
N GLY A 115 -6.36 -11.81 -19.05
CA GLY A 115 -7.66 -12.22 -18.54
C GLY A 115 -7.81 -12.10 -17.02
N GLN A 116 -6.86 -11.44 -16.34
CA GLN A 116 -6.99 -11.01 -14.95
C GLN A 116 -7.10 -9.49 -14.90
N LEU A 117 -7.99 -9.02 -14.03
CA LEU A 117 -8.10 -7.61 -13.72
C LEU A 117 -8.45 -7.42 -12.25
N ARG A 118 -8.07 -6.25 -11.73
CA ARG A 118 -8.39 -5.79 -10.39
C ARG A 118 -9.10 -4.46 -10.48
N VAL A 119 -10.12 -4.27 -9.64
CA VAL A 119 -10.80 -2.98 -9.50
C VAL A 119 -10.62 -2.53 -8.06
N SER A 120 -10.34 -1.24 -7.87
CA SER A 120 -10.33 -0.58 -6.57
C SER A 120 -11.06 0.74 -6.69
N SER A 121 -11.69 1.19 -5.61
CA SER A 121 -12.43 2.45 -5.59
C SER A 121 -12.10 3.31 -4.37
N TYR A 122 -12.23 4.62 -4.52
CA TYR A 122 -12.15 5.59 -3.43
C TYR A 122 -13.00 6.82 -3.71
N THR A 123 -13.31 7.58 -2.66
CA THR A 123 -14.06 8.83 -2.76
C THR A 123 -13.10 10.02 -2.72
N TRP A 124 -13.25 10.96 -3.64
CA TRP A 124 -12.41 12.15 -3.74
C TRP A 124 -13.20 13.34 -4.30
N ASP A 125 -13.20 14.48 -3.62
CA ASP A 125 -14.13 15.60 -3.87
C ASP A 125 -13.83 16.43 -5.13
N ALA A 126 -12.58 16.41 -5.59
CA ALA A 126 -12.14 17.16 -6.76
C ALA A 126 -11.10 16.35 -7.56
N PRO A 127 -11.52 15.29 -8.27
CA PRO A 127 -10.61 14.58 -9.13
C PRO A 127 -10.26 15.53 -10.27
N GLU A 128 -9.01 15.98 -10.31
CA GLU A 128 -8.48 16.87 -11.34
C GLU A 128 -8.33 16.17 -12.70
N ASP A 129 -8.43 14.84 -12.70
CA ASP A 129 -8.22 13.97 -13.84
C ASP A 129 -9.52 13.45 -14.45
N GLU A 130 -9.56 13.45 -15.78
CA GLU A 130 -10.63 12.82 -16.56
C GLU A 130 -10.49 11.29 -16.57
N SER A 131 -11.56 10.58 -16.91
CA SER A 131 -11.46 9.13 -17.10
C SER A 131 -10.50 8.83 -18.26
N GLY A 132 -9.60 7.88 -18.09
CA GLY A 132 -8.55 7.65 -19.07
C GLY A 132 -7.78 6.35 -18.89
N PHE A 133 -6.86 6.12 -19.82
CA PHE A 133 -5.82 5.12 -19.66
C PHE A 133 -4.59 5.82 -19.06
N ASP A 134 -4.09 5.36 -17.92
CA ASP A 134 -2.84 5.89 -17.38
C ASP A 134 -1.65 5.28 -18.14
N ALA A 135 -0.76 6.13 -18.64
CA ALA A 135 0.37 5.72 -19.48
C ALA A 135 1.56 5.26 -18.62
N ILE A 136 2.14 4.12 -19.00
CA ILE A 136 3.51 3.74 -18.64
C ILE A 136 4.44 4.60 -19.50
N ASP A 137 4.96 5.69 -18.94
CA ASP A 137 6.12 6.34 -19.53
C ASP A 137 7.36 5.53 -19.17
N HIS A 138 7.76 4.67 -20.11
CA HIS A 138 9.11 4.11 -20.14
C HIS A 138 10.04 5.27 -20.52
N GLU A 139 10.76 5.85 -19.54
CA GLU A 139 11.75 6.90 -19.82
C GLU A 139 12.75 6.42 -20.90
N PRO A 140 12.93 7.13 -22.03
CA PRO A 140 14.08 6.93 -22.88
C PRO A 140 15.25 7.77 -22.35
N VAL A 141 16.23 7.11 -21.75
CA VAL A 141 17.55 7.71 -21.53
C VAL A 141 18.33 7.76 -22.84
N ALA A 142 18.92 8.93 -23.09
CA ALA A 142 20.10 9.25 -23.91
C ALA A 142 19.90 9.95 -25.27
N GLY A 143 20.36 11.21 -25.30
CA GLY A 143 20.77 11.95 -26.49
C GLY A 143 21.42 13.27 -26.10
N GLY A 144 22.76 13.31 -26.07
CA GLY A 144 23.54 14.42 -25.51
C GLY A 144 23.65 15.68 -26.37
N ALA A 145 24.15 16.75 -25.74
CA ALA A 145 24.84 17.86 -26.39
C ALA A 145 25.79 18.53 -25.39
N ASP A 146 27.08 18.49 -25.71
CA ASP A 146 28.18 19.22 -25.09
C ASP A 146 28.27 20.68 -25.60
N GLN A 147 28.82 21.56 -24.74
CA GLN A 147 29.54 22.83 -25.00
C GLN A 147 28.70 24.03 -25.53
N GLU A 148 28.89 25.30 -25.12
CA GLU A 148 30.11 26.02 -24.77
C GLU A 148 29.83 27.39 -24.09
N SER A 149 30.84 27.92 -23.37
CA SER A 149 31.17 29.34 -23.11
C SER A 149 30.50 30.08 -21.93
N GLY A 150 31.18 30.89 -21.11
CA GLY A 150 32.56 31.36 -21.10
C GLY A 150 32.89 32.06 -19.77
N LYS A 151 34.18 32.29 -19.55
CA LYS A 151 34.88 32.85 -18.38
C LYS A 151 34.37 34.25 -17.96
N ASP A 152 34.49 34.60 -16.67
CA ASP A 152 35.53 35.55 -16.23
C ASP A 152 35.59 35.79 -14.71
N MET A 153 36.77 36.25 -14.31
CA MET A 153 37.40 36.32 -12.99
C MET A 153 36.87 37.47 -12.11
N MET A 154 37.04 37.37 -10.78
CA MET A 154 37.92 38.30 -10.04
C MET A 154 38.11 37.96 -8.55
N ASP A 155 39.38 38.08 -8.16
CA ASP A 155 40.04 38.21 -6.85
C ASP A 155 39.21 38.62 -5.62
N ALA A 156 39.57 38.06 -4.45
CA ALA A 156 40.50 38.73 -3.54
C ALA A 156 40.81 37.90 -2.27
N GLN A 157 42.09 37.83 -1.98
CA GLN A 157 42.75 37.32 -0.77
C GLN A 157 42.34 38.09 0.51
N TYR A 158 42.48 37.48 1.69
CA TYR A 158 43.54 37.81 2.68
C TYR A 158 43.49 36.90 3.93
N ASP A 159 44.67 36.31 4.24
CA ASP A 159 45.30 35.85 5.50
C ASP A 159 44.50 35.08 6.58
N GLN A 160 44.90 33.85 7.00
CA GLN A 160 46.05 33.48 7.88
C GLN A 160 46.00 34.25 9.21
N HIS A 161 46.18 33.71 10.43
CA HIS A 161 47.29 32.91 10.96
C HIS A 161 46.88 32.21 12.30
N THR A 162 47.51 31.06 12.59
CA THR A 162 47.57 30.33 13.89
C THR A 162 48.70 30.95 14.78
N PRO A 163 49.23 30.38 15.91
CA PRO A 163 49.01 29.10 16.63
C PRO A 163 49.17 29.13 18.20
N THR A 164 49.16 27.92 18.82
CA THR A 164 49.97 27.48 20.02
C THR A 164 49.38 27.74 21.45
N THR A 165 49.48 26.93 22.53
CA THR A 165 49.88 25.53 22.89
C THR A 165 49.68 25.33 24.43
N VAL A 166 49.44 24.08 24.89
CA VAL A 166 49.67 23.38 26.21
C VAL A 166 49.01 23.74 27.59
N ALA A 167 48.14 22.81 28.07
CA ALA A 167 48.15 21.96 29.31
C ALA A 167 48.21 22.57 30.78
N PRO A 168 48.02 21.79 31.88
CA PRO A 168 46.91 20.89 32.32
C PRO A 168 46.49 21.01 33.84
N ALA A 169 45.46 20.23 34.25
CA ALA A 169 45.29 19.49 35.54
C ALA A 169 44.49 20.05 36.78
N VAL A 170 43.69 19.13 37.38
CA VAL A 170 43.24 18.89 38.81
C VAL A 170 42.25 19.84 39.52
N ASN A 171 41.32 19.48 40.44
CA ASN A 171 40.61 18.25 40.92
C ASN A 171 39.57 18.69 42.01
N ALA A 172 38.59 17.82 42.32
CA ALA A 172 37.70 17.75 43.52
C ALA A 172 36.58 18.81 43.69
N GLY A 173 35.34 18.52 44.11
CA GLY A 173 34.68 17.29 44.60
C GLY A 173 33.54 17.65 45.60
N ARG A 174 32.35 17.05 45.44
CA ARG A 174 31.21 16.82 46.40
C ARG A 174 29.87 16.90 45.65
N ALA A 175 28.78 16.20 45.98
CA ALA A 175 28.45 14.86 46.46
C ALA A 175 26.89 14.79 46.40
N THR A 176 26.36 13.63 46.01
CA THR A 176 24.97 13.13 45.80
C THR A 176 24.03 13.21 47.02
N PRO A 177 22.71 12.83 47.01
CA PRO A 177 21.98 11.76 46.24
C PRO A 177 20.59 12.21 45.68
N GLN A 178 19.71 11.49 44.98
CA GLN A 178 19.19 10.11 45.05
C GLN A 178 18.20 9.93 43.86
N GLN A 179 18.55 9.22 42.78
CA GLN A 179 18.12 7.86 42.42
C GLN A 179 16.68 7.45 42.82
N ALA A 180 15.80 7.32 41.82
CA ALA A 180 14.61 6.47 41.85
C ALA A 180 14.40 5.80 40.49
N ASN A 181 14.80 4.52 40.46
CA ASN A 181 14.34 3.39 39.65
C ASN A 181 14.33 3.49 38.11
N LYS A 182 15.47 3.12 37.52
CA LYS A 182 15.47 2.19 36.39
C LYS A 182 15.32 0.76 36.96
N PRO A 183 14.36 -0.07 36.55
CA PRO A 183 14.51 -1.49 36.78
C PRO A 183 15.64 -1.98 35.89
N ASN A 184 16.71 -2.41 36.55
CA ASN A 184 17.73 -3.25 35.95
C ASN A 184 17.07 -4.62 35.75
N SER A 185 16.97 -5.07 34.52
CA SER A 185 16.68 -6.47 34.23
C SER A 185 17.89 -7.01 33.50
N ASP A 186 18.84 -7.55 34.28
CA ASP A 186 19.75 -8.61 33.84
C ASP A 186 18.90 -9.84 33.47
N VAL A 187 18.12 -9.72 32.39
CA VAL A 187 17.59 -10.89 31.69
C VAL A 187 18.73 -11.31 30.77
N PRO A 188 19.11 -12.60 30.70
CA PRO A 188 19.89 -13.07 29.55
C PRO A 188 19.17 -12.53 28.33
N ALA A 189 19.87 -11.85 27.41
CA ALA A 189 19.24 -11.37 26.18
C ALA A 189 18.43 -12.56 25.65
N ALA A 190 17.12 -12.41 25.59
CA ALA A 190 16.27 -13.44 25.02
C ALA A 190 16.23 -13.15 23.52
N ARG A 191 16.02 -14.19 22.70
CA ARG A 191 15.74 -13.97 21.28
C ARG A 191 14.58 -12.99 21.20
N SER A 192 14.74 -11.92 20.43
CA SER A 192 13.78 -10.83 20.39
C SER A 192 13.51 -10.40 18.96
N VAL A 193 12.27 -10.05 18.66
CA VAL A 193 11.84 -9.59 17.34
C VAL A 193 11.37 -8.15 17.43
N SER A 194 11.84 -7.31 16.51
CA SER A 194 11.43 -5.91 16.38
C SER A 194 11.05 -5.61 14.94
N LEU A 195 10.00 -4.80 14.76
CA LEU A 195 9.50 -4.32 13.47
C LEU A 195 9.89 -2.85 13.30
N LEU A 196 10.57 -2.51 12.22
CA LEU A 196 11.01 -1.15 11.91
C LEU A 196 10.24 -0.61 10.70
N LEU A 197 9.49 0.47 10.89
CA LEU A 197 8.74 1.11 9.80
C LEU A 197 9.66 1.98 8.93
N GLN A 198 9.66 1.72 7.63
CA GLN A 198 10.48 2.40 6.62
C GLN A 198 9.73 3.56 5.95
N ASP A 199 9.13 4.44 6.75
CA ASP A 199 8.43 5.66 6.30
C ASP A 199 9.22 6.96 6.62
N GLY A 200 10.47 6.81 7.09
CA GLY A 200 11.31 7.91 7.56
C GLY A 200 11.07 8.32 9.02
N SER A 201 10.05 7.78 9.70
CA SER A 201 9.73 8.10 11.10
C SER A 201 10.59 7.37 12.13
N SER A 202 11.34 6.34 11.72
CA SER A 202 12.11 5.44 12.61
C SER A 202 11.26 4.76 13.70
N ARG A 203 9.92 4.66 13.51
CA ARG A 203 9.04 3.98 14.46
C ARG A 203 9.38 2.49 14.52
N THR A 204 9.59 2.00 15.73
CA THR A 204 9.89 0.60 16.01
C THR A 204 8.82 0.02 16.93
N TYR A 205 8.42 -1.23 16.69
CA TYR A 205 7.55 -2.01 17.56
C TYR A 205 8.28 -3.29 18.00
N HIS A 206 8.24 -3.60 19.30
CA HIS A 206 8.80 -4.84 19.83
C HIS A 206 7.69 -5.89 19.88
N VAL A 207 7.92 -7.02 19.22
CA VAL A 207 6.97 -8.14 19.22
C VAL A 207 6.98 -8.79 20.61
N HIS A 208 5.80 -9.02 21.16
CA HIS A 208 5.59 -9.67 22.46
C HIS A 208 5.23 -11.14 22.28
N ASP A 209 5.42 -11.98 23.32
CA ASP A 209 4.98 -13.37 23.29
C ASP A 209 3.46 -13.46 23.06
N GLY A 210 3.04 -14.36 22.18
CA GLY A 210 1.66 -14.53 21.75
C GLY A 210 1.32 -13.75 20.49
N SER A 211 0.09 -13.23 20.44
CA SER A 211 -0.52 -12.56 19.29
C SER A 211 -0.12 -11.09 19.23
N ASN A 212 0.28 -10.61 18.05
CA ASN A 212 0.60 -9.21 17.78
C ASN A 212 -0.05 -8.79 16.46
N VAL A 213 -1.05 -7.93 16.50
CA VAL A 213 -1.82 -7.51 15.32
C VAL A 213 -1.22 -6.26 14.69
N ILE A 214 -0.95 -6.34 13.39
CA ILE A 214 -0.60 -5.22 12.52
C ILE A 214 -1.87 -4.76 11.80
N GLY A 215 -2.15 -3.47 11.83
CA GLY A 215 -3.36 -2.95 11.18
C GLY A 215 -3.54 -1.45 11.33
N ARG A 216 -4.57 -0.89 10.68
CA ARG A 216 -4.91 0.54 10.78
C ARG A 216 -5.84 0.91 11.93
N SER A 217 -6.51 -0.08 12.53
CA SER A 217 -7.45 0.18 13.62
C SER A 217 -6.73 0.66 14.89
N ASN A 218 -7.47 1.30 15.78
CA ASN A 218 -6.93 1.69 17.08
C ASN A 218 -6.69 0.49 18.02
N ASP A 219 -7.25 -0.67 17.67
CA ASP A 219 -7.15 -1.91 18.44
C ASP A 219 -5.98 -2.79 17.97
N ALA A 220 -5.22 -2.37 16.95
CA ALA A 220 -4.02 -3.07 16.48
C ALA A 220 -2.82 -2.73 17.38
N ASP A 221 -2.00 -3.74 17.71
CA ASP A 221 -0.80 -3.55 18.53
C ASP A 221 0.25 -2.69 17.80
N PHE A 222 0.48 -3.00 16.52
CA PHE A 222 1.29 -2.15 15.64
C PHE A 222 0.42 -1.39 14.65
N ARG A 223 -0.02 -0.21 15.08
CA ARG A 223 -0.89 0.66 14.30
C ARG A 223 -0.16 1.38 13.16
N LEU A 224 -0.65 1.16 11.95
CA LEU A 224 -0.20 1.81 10.73
C LEU A 224 -1.32 2.73 10.22
N PRO A 225 -1.15 4.07 10.25
CA PRO A 225 -2.15 5.01 9.75
C PRO A 225 -2.12 5.09 8.21
N ASP A 226 -2.15 3.93 7.57
CA ASP A 226 -2.14 3.73 6.13
C ASP A 226 -3.51 3.21 5.71
N THR A 227 -4.11 3.89 4.74
CA THR A 227 -5.44 3.54 4.23
C THR A 227 -5.43 2.23 3.45
N GLY A 228 -4.28 1.84 2.88
CA GLY A 228 -4.05 0.54 2.24
C GLY A 228 -3.86 -0.61 3.23
N VAL A 229 -3.79 -0.34 4.53
CA VAL A 229 -3.71 -1.36 5.57
C VAL A 229 -5.11 -1.64 6.13
N SER A 230 -5.43 -2.91 6.34
CA SER A 230 -6.73 -3.35 6.88
C SER A 230 -6.79 -3.06 8.37
N ARG A 231 -8.01 -2.99 8.93
CA ARG A 231 -8.20 -2.68 10.36
C ARG A 231 -7.41 -3.64 11.26
N GLN A 232 -7.48 -4.92 10.93
CA GLN A 232 -6.60 -5.99 11.35
C GLN A 232 -6.12 -6.60 10.03
N HIS A 233 -4.81 -6.53 9.75
CA HIS A 233 -4.27 -6.84 8.43
C HIS A 233 -3.42 -8.11 8.48
N ALA A 234 -2.50 -8.18 9.43
CA ALA A 234 -1.71 -9.39 9.65
C ALA A 234 -1.47 -9.59 11.15
N GLU A 235 -1.22 -10.82 11.54
CA GLU A 235 -0.88 -11.20 12.91
C GLU A 235 0.51 -11.83 12.93
N ILE A 236 1.34 -11.43 13.88
CA ILE A 236 2.58 -12.14 14.21
C ILE A 236 2.35 -12.90 15.50
N THR A 237 2.43 -14.23 15.42
CA THR A 237 2.51 -15.10 16.58
C THR A 237 3.97 -15.34 16.93
N TRP A 238 4.36 -15.03 18.16
CA TRP A 238 5.71 -15.23 18.69
C TRP A 238 5.68 -16.15 19.92
N ASP A 239 6.49 -17.20 19.93
CA ASP A 239 6.54 -18.17 21.04
C ASP A 239 7.83 -18.14 21.87
N GLY A 240 8.68 -17.13 21.64
CA GLY A 240 10.01 -17.02 22.23
C GLY A 240 11.13 -17.61 21.35
N SER A 241 10.77 -18.35 20.30
CA SER A 241 11.71 -18.96 19.34
C SER A 241 11.41 -18.60 17.88
N ASP A 242 10.18 -18.85 17.44
CA ASP A 242 9.73 -18.72 16.06
C ASP A 242 8.67 -17.62 15.95
N ALA A 243 8.83 -16.75 14.94
CA ALA A 243 7.90 -15.68 14.63
C ALA A 243 7.15 -16.04 13.34
N VAL A 244 5.86 -16.28 13.44
CA VAL A 244 5.03 -16.62 12.28
C VAL A 244 4.11 -15.45 11.97
N LEU A 245 4.27 -14.87 10.79
CA LEU A 245 3.35 -13.88 10.22
C LEU A 245 2.20 -14.61 9.52
N VAL A 246 0.97 -14.18 9.75
CA VAL A 246 -0.24 -14.69 9.10
C VAL A 246 -1.05 -13.51 8.59
N ASP A 247 -1.43 -13.54 7.32
CA ASP A 247 -2.37 -12.56 6.76
C ASP A 247 -3.78 -12.82 7.30
N LEU A 248 -4.44 -11.79 7.83
CA LEU A 248 -5.77 -11.87 8.43
C LEU A 248 -6.88 -11.60 7.42
N GLN A 249 -6.76 -12.19 6.22
CA GLN A 249 -7.67 -11.95 5.10
C GLN A 249 -7.73 -10.46 4.77
N SER A 250 -6.55 -9.87 4.65
CA SER A 250 -6.41 -8.45 4.46
C SER A 250 -6.81 -8.02 3.05
N THR A 251 -7.23 -6.76 2.93
CA THR A 251 -7.80 -6.21 1.69
C THR A 251 -6.78 -6.15 0.55
N ASN A 252 -5.51 -5.92 0.87
CA ASN A 252 -4.43 -5.77 -0.11
C ASN A 252 -3.41 -6.91 -0.06
N GLY A 253 -3.63 -7.90 0.80
CA GLY A 253 -2.67 -8.96 1.08
C GLY A 253 -1.44 -8.48 1.82
N THR A 254 -0.69 -9.46 2.34
CA THR A 254 0.61 -9.26 2.97
C THR A 254 1.69 -9.85 2.06
N ILE A 255 2.77 -9.11 1.86
CA ILE A 255 3.91 -9.53 1.03
C ILE A 255 5.15 -9.61 1.93
N VAL A 256 5.98 -10.63 1.75
CA VAL A 256 7.31 -10.73 2.37
C VAL A 256 8.36 -10.95 1.28
N ASN A 257 9.34 -10.04 1.19
CA ASN A 257 10.42 -10.07 0.19
C ASN A 257 9.89 -10.29 -1.25
N ASP A 258 8.91 -9.48 -1.66
CA ASP A 258 8.22 -9.55 -2.97
C ASP A 258 7.37 -10.81 -3.23
N ASN A 259 7.20 -11.68 -2.22
CA ASN A 259 6.32 -12.85 -2.32
C ASN A 259 5.02 -12.60 -1.53
N PRO A 260 3.82 -12.72 -2.13
CA PRO A 260 2.58 -12.70 -1.38
C PRO A 260 2.47 -13.95 -0.49
N ILE A 261 1.98 -13.77 0.74
CA ILE A 261 1.92 -14.84 1.75
C ILE A 261 0.54 -14.95 2.38
N ASP A 262 0.16 -16.17 2.75
CA ASP A 262 -0.91 -16.43 3.72
C ASP A 262 -0.32 -16.62 5.12
N ASN A 263 0.81 -17.34 5.20
CA ASN A 263 1.61 -17.52 6.39
C ASN A 263 3.11 -17.55 6.03
N TRP A 264 3.95 -17.04 6.92
CA TRP A 264 5.39 -16.95 6.69
C TRP A 264 6.15 -17.05 8.02
N LEU A 265 7.15 -17.93 8.07
CA LEU A 265 8.10 -17.97 9.19
C LEU A 265 9.13 -16.85 8.98
N LEU A 266 9.06 -15.80 9.79
CA LEU A 266 9.88 -14.61 9.66
C LEU A 266 11.35 -14.89 9.99
N ALA A 267 12.23 -14.32 9.16
CA ALA A 267 13.67 -14.28 9.37
C ALA A 267 14.18 -12.85 9.64
N ASP A 268 15.38 -12.73 10.22
CA ASP A 268 16.05 -11.44 10.34
C ASP A 268 16.31 -10.84 8.95
N GLY A 269 15.95 -9.57 8.78
CA GLY A 269 16.10 -8.84 7.53
C GLY A 269 14.93 -8.98 6.55
N ASP A 270 13.91 -9.79 6.86
CA ASP A 270 12.70 -9.85 6.03
C ASP A 270 12.01 -8.49 5.95
N VAL A 271 11.50 -8.16 4.76
CA VAL A 271 10.71 -6.95 4.55
C VAL A 271 9.26 -7.34 4.31
N ILE A 272 8.39 -6.92 5.24
CA ILE A 272 6.95 -7.08 5.15
C ILE A 272 6.37 -5.83 4.48
N THR A 273 5.60 -6.02 3.42
CA THR A 273 4.85 -4.94 2.75
C THR A 273 3.36 -5.16 2.96
N VAL A 274 2.70 -4.13 3.51
CA VAL A 274 1.25 -4.09 3.76
C VAL A 274 0.73 -2.71 3.37
N GLY A 275 -0.26 -2.65 2.47
CA GLY A 275 -0.66 -1.35 1.88
C GLY A 275 0.53 -0.67 1.20
N HIS A 276 0.84 0.56 1.61
CA HIS A 276 2.03 1.32 1.17
C HIS A 276 3.18 1.27 2.19
N SER A 277 2.98 0.56 3.29
CA SER A 277 3.91 0.50 4.42
C SER A 277 4.92 -0.63 4.22
N HIS A 278 6.20 -0.30 4.38
CA HIS A 278 7.30 -1.26 4.36
C HIS A 278 7.87 -1.41 5.77
N ILE A 279 7.97 -2.65 6.24
CA ILE A 279 8.35 -2.97 7.62
C ILE A 279 9.52 -3.95 7.56
N GLU A 280 10.67 -3.53 8.05
CA GLU A 280 11.84 -4.40 8.16
C GLU A 280 11.80 -5.17 9.49
N VAL A 281 12.02 -6.48 9.42
CA VAL A 281 12.05 -7.37 10.57
C VAL A 281 13.49 -7.50 11.07
N ARG A 282 13.68 -7.28 12.37
CA ARG A 282 14.96 -7.49 13.05
C ARG A 282 14.81 -8.55 14.13
N ILE A 283 15.49 -9.68 13.97
CA ILE A 283 15.53 -10.77 14.94
C ILE A 283 16.93 -10.80 15.56
N ILE A 284 17.01 -10.47 16.84
CA ILE A 284 18.27 -10.50 17.58
C ILE A 284 18.34 -11.82 18.33
N ASP A 285 19.35 -12.62 17.99
CA ASP A 285 19.71 -13.80 18.74
C ASP A 285 20.72 -13.46 19.83
N PRO A 286 20.50 -13.88 21.08
CA PRO A 286 21.42 -13.60 22.17
C PRO A 286 22.73 -14.39 22.13
N SER A 287 22.85 -15.31 21.16
CA SER A 287 23.97 -16.23 21.00
C SER A 287 24.89 -15.89 19.82
N ARG A 288 24.83 -14.68 19.25
CA ARG A 288 25.75 -14.23 18.18
C ARG A 288 26.47 -12.93 18.51
#